data_AF-A0A1Q9D525-F1
#
_entry.id   AF-A0A1Q9D525-F1
#
_cell.length_a   1.000
_cell.length_b   1.000
_cell.length_c   1.000
_cell.angle_alpha   90.00
_cell.angle_beta   90.00
_cell.angle_gamma   90.00
#
_symmetry.space_group_name_H-M   'P 1'
#
loop_
_entity.id
_entity.type
_entity.pdbx_description
1 polymer ?
#
loop_
_entity_poly.entity_id
_entity_poly.type
_entity_poly.pdbx_seq_one_letter_code
_entity_poly.pdbx_strand_id
1 'polypeptide(L)'
;MAYRPGRGLDKEAVKRLRERREADALGLPSEDLSEQANLLLGNGARKVARCGECSRPLETEVIASGRQRCVRCAGPVAPTKLEAAAGSPSEGSESSESASSEEDSEIAVPAKKALLKPRKEDPAEVKTAPKKPELKKRKSFEEKEAEAADRFKAKLAKFQEDQERRRIKEEVSKMKKRVKDKKKKKKDKKKDKLKGKKKSKNDLCESE
;
A
#
# COMPACT_ATOMS: atom_id res chain seq x y z
N MET A 1 -1.50 38.01 16.93
CA MET A 1 -2.17 37.69 18.21
C MET A 1 -1.43 36.55 18.87
N ALA A 2 -0.86 36.75 20.06
CA ALA A 2 -0.19 35.69 20.82
C ALA A 2 -1.23 34.83 21.57
N TYR A 3 -1.01 33.52 21.63
CA TYR A 3 -1.87 32.59 22.36
C TYR A 3 -1.92 32.96 23.85
N ARG A 4 -3.14 33.14 24.40
CA ARG A 4 -3.35 33.33 25.84
C ARG A 4 -3.93 32.03 26.44
N PRO A 5 -3.18 31.31 27.28
CA PRO A 5 -3.70 30.12 27.95
C PRO A 5 -4.98 30.45 28.74
N GLY A 6 -5.99 29.59 28.65
CA GLY A 6 -7.26 29.71 29.40
C GLY A 6 -8.41 30.39 28.67
N ARG A 7 -8.20 31.05 27.51
CA ARG A 7 -9.29 31.72 26.77
C ARG A 7 -10.09 30.83 25.81
N GLY A 8 -9.80 29.53 25.77
CA GLY A 8 -10.37 28.62 24.76
C GLY A 8 -9.92 28.99 23.34
N LEU A 9 -10.15 28.09 22.39
CA LEU A 9 -9.96 28.37 20.96
C LEU A 9 -11.21 29.07 20.42
N ASP A 10 -11.05 30.02 19.51
CA ASP A 10 -12.17 30.68 18.84
C ASP A 10 -13.03 29.64 18.10
N LYS A 11 -14.32 29.58 18.45
CA LYS A 11 -15.24 28.56 17.94
C LYS A 11 -15.34 28.59 16.41
N GLU A 12 -15.29 29.79 15.82
CA GLU A 12 -15.29 29.97 14.36
C GLU A 12 -14.01 29.44 13.70
N ALA A 13 -12.85 29.68 14.33
CA ALA A 13 -11.58 29.16 13.84
C ALA A 13 -11.57 27.63 13.86
N VAL A 14 -12.10 27.02 14.93
CA VAL A 14 -12.26 25.56 15.02
C VAL A 14 -13.22 25.03 13.96
N LYS A 15 -14.33 25.75 13.69
CA LYS A 15 -15.27 25.37 12.63
C LYS A 15 -14.62 25.37 11.25
N ARG A 16 -13.91 26.44 10.88
CA ARG A 16 -13.15 26.52 9.61
C ARG A 16 -12.07 25.43 9.50
N LEU A 17 -11.41 25.10 10.63
CA LEU A 17 -10.42 24.03 10.66
C LEU A 17 -11.06 22.66 10.41
N ARG A 18 -12.27 22.40 10.94
CA ARG A 18 -13.02 21.18 10.67
C ARG A 18 -13.45 21.09 9.21
N GLU A 19 -14.02 22.15 8.66
CA GLU A 19 -14.44 22.21 7.25
C GLU A 19 -13.25 21.92 6.31
N ARG A 20 -12.07 22.49 6.59
CA ARG A 20 -10.85 22.20 5.82
C ARG A 20 -10.42 20.74 5.94
N ARG A 21 -10.44 20.17 7.15
CA ARG A 21 -10.11 18.74 7.35
C ARG A 21 -11.07 17.82 6.62
N GLU A 22 -12.36 18.14 6.61
CA GLU A 22 -13.38 17.37 5.90
C GLU A 22 -13.18 17.47 4.37
N ALA A 23 -12.77 18.64 3.86
CA ALA A 23 -12.44 18.82 2.45
C ALA A 23 -11.13 18.12 2.02
N ASP A 24 -10.09 18.16 2.87
CA ASP A 24 -8.78 17.57 2.60
C ASP A 24 -8.75 16.04 2.77
N ALA A 25 -9.82 15.44 3.29
CA ALA A 25 -9.84 14.02 3.62
C ALA A 25 -9.95 13.06 2.42
N LEU A 26 -9.87 13.56 1.19
CA LEU A 26 -10.11 12.81 -0.05
C LEU A 26 -8.90 12.02 -0.58
N GLY A 27 -7.90 11.69 0.22
CA GLY A 27 -6.79 10.88 -0.31
C GLY A 27 -5.55 10.74 0.53
N LEU A 28 -5.66 10.63 1.86
CA LEU A 28 -4.52 10.19 2.65
C LEU A 28 -4.28 8.71 2.30
N PRO A 29 -3.12 8.35 1.71
CA PRO A 29 -2.83 6.95 1.43
C PRO A 29 -2.84 6.18 2.75
N SER A 30 -3.59 5.08 2.79
CA SER A 30 -3.67 4.20 3.95
C SER A 30 -2.30 3.64 4.35
N GLU A 31 -1.38 3.58 3.38
CA GLU A 31 0.00 3.14 3.56
C GLU A 31 0.96 4.32 3.39
N ASP A 32 1.78 4.57 4.40
CA ASP A 32 2.90 5.50 4.29
C ASP A 32 4.13 4.74 3.84
N LEU A 33 4.39 4.78 2.54
CA LEU A 33 5.55 4.12 1.94
C LEU A 33 6.85 4.92 2.11
N SER A 34 6.86 6.01 2.89
CA SER A 34 8.07 6.78 3.11
C SER A 34 9.11 5.97 3.88
N GLU A 35 10.36 6.00 3.39
CA GLU A 35 11.50 5.31 4.02
C GLU A 35 11.71 5.77 5.47
N GLN A 36 11.39 7.04 5.76
CA GLN A 36 11.47 7.62 7.09
C GLN A 36 10.43 6.99 8.05
N ALA A 37 9.19 6.79 7.60
CA ALA A 37 8.16 6.14 8.41
C ALA A 37 8.50 4.66 8.67
N ASN A 38 9.00 3.97 7.64
CA ASN A 38 9.46 2.59 7.76
C ASN A 38 10.62 2.43 8.76
N LEU A 39 11.55 3.39 8.79
CA LEU A 39 12.67 3.39 9.74
C LEU A 39 12.21 3.64 11.19
N LEU A 40 11.21 4.50 11.40
CA LEU A 40 10.74 4.88 12.74
C LEU A 40 9.75 3.90 13.34
N LEU A 41 8.83 3.36 12.53
CA LEU A 41 7.74 2.52 13.01
C LEU A 41 8.02 1.01 12.83
N GLY A 42 9.11 0.67 12.13
CA GLY A 42 9.43 -0.70 11.73
C GLY A 42 8.80 -1.06 10.39
N ASN A 43 9.56 -1.79 9.56
CA ASN A 43 9.13 -2.23 8.24
C ASN A 43 7.80 -3.00 8.33
N GLY A 44 6.69 -2.36 7.97
CA GLY A 44 5.36 -2.97 7.95
C GLY A 44 4.35 -2.41 8.96
N ALA A 45 4.70 -1.37 9.73
CA ALA A 45 3.73 -0.70 10.58
C ALA A 45 2.64 -0.01 9.75
N ARG A 46 1.39 -0.45 9.91
CA ARG A 46 0.22 0.13 9.23
C ARG A 46 -0.34 1.29 10.03
N LYS A 47 -0.68 2.39 9.36
CA LYS A 47 -1.37 3.51 10.00
C LYS A 47 -2.79 3.10 10.35
N VAL A 48 -3.11 3.07 11.64
CA VAL A 48 -4.48 2.85 12.11
C VAL A 48 -5.24 4.17 11.96
N ALA A 49 -6.25 4.19 11.09
CA ALA A 49 -7.13 5.34 10.97
C ALA A 49 -7.90 5.55 12.27
N ARG A 50 -7.98 6.80 12.74
CA ARG A 50 -8.67 7.16 13.99
C ARG A 50 -9.81 8.13 13.70
N CYS A 51 -10.86 8.04 14.50
CA CYS A 51 -12.00 8.94 14.45
C CYS A 51 -11.57 10.38 14.70
N GLY A 52 -11.94 11.30 13.81
CA GLY A 52 -11.60 12.72 13.92
C GLY A 52 -12.18 13.44 15.13
N GLU A 53 -13.18 12.85 15.79
CA GLU A 53 -13.85 13.43 16.98
C GLU A 53 -13.33 12.85 18.29
N CYS A 54 -13.34 11.51 18.44
CA CYS A 54 -13.00 10.84 19.70
C CYS A 54 -11.63 10.12 19.69
N SER A 55 -10.86 10.19 18.59
CA SER A 55 -9.54 9.56 18.41
C SER A 55 -9.48 8.03 18.52
N ARG A 56 -10.65 7.36 18.63
CA ARG A 56 -10.76 5.90 18.61
C ARG A 56 -10.36 5.31 17.26
N PRO A 57 -9.75 4.11 17.22
CA PRO A 57 -9.49 3.44 15.96
C PRO A 57 -10.80 3.20 15.20
N LEU A 58 -10.76 3.36 13.88
CA LEU A 58 -11.87 3.03 13.00
C LEU A 58 -11.78 1.56 12.61
N GLU A 59 -12.94 0.91 12.53
CA GLU A 59 -13.05 -0.44 11.98
C GLU A 59 -12.78 -0.43 10.47
N THR A 60 -12.27 -1.54 9.96
CA THR A 60 -11.88 -1.70 8.55
C THR A 60 -13.04 -1.44 7.60
N GLU A 61 -14.27 -1.80 7.98
CA GLU A 61 -15.50 -1.55 7.20
C GLU A 61 -15.78 -0.05 7.07
N VAL A 62 -15.63 0.68 8.17
CA VAL A 62 -15.83 2.13 8.21
C VAL A 62 -14.79 2.83 7.34
N ILE A 63 -13.54 2.37 7.37
CA ILE A 63 -12.46 2.85 6.51
C ILE A 63 -12.75 2.54 5.04
N ALA A 64 -13.19 1.33 4.72
CA ALA A 64 -13.53 0.93 3.36
C ALA A 64 -14.70 1.75 2.78
N SER A 65 -15.66 2.13 3.62
CA SER A 65 -16.76 3.05 3.25
C SER A 65 -16.35 4.53 3.13
N GLY A 66 -15.08 4.86 3.39
CA GLY A 66 -14.59 6.23 3.37
C GLY A 66 -15.07 7.11 4.53
N ARG A 67 -15.68 6.51 5.57
CA ARG A 67 -16.16 7.24 6.75
C ARG A 67 -14.99 7.53 7.71
N GLN A 68 -15.01 8.72 8.31
CA GLN A 68 -13.94 9.21 9.21
C GLN A 68 -14.38 9.31 10.68
N ARG A 69 -15.63 8.97 10.96
CA ARG A 69 -16.21 8.99 12.29
C ARG A 69 -16.58 7.58 12.69
N CYS A 70 -16.28 7.20 13.94
CA CYS A 70 -16.69 5.91 14.45
C CYS A 70 -18.22 5.90 14.62
N VAL A 71 -18.80 4.70 14.72
CA VAL A 71 -20.25 4.51 14.86
C VAL A 71 -20.86 5.33 16.00
N ARG A 72 -20.12 5.52 17.10
CA ARG A 72 -20.59 6.35 18.23
C ARG A 72 -20.68 7.84 17.92
N CYS A 73 -19.71 8.36 17.17
CA CYS A 73 -19.62 9.78 16.80
C CYS A 73 -20.47 10.12 15.58
N ALA A 74 -20.67 9.16 14.66
CA ALA A 74 -21.52 9.35 13.50
C ALA A 74 -23.01 9.49 13.86
N GLY A 75 -23.41 9.03 15.06
CA GLY A 75 -24.81 8.95 15.46
C GLY A 75 -25.58 7.90 14.63
N PRO A 76 -26.87 7.66 14.94
CA PRO A 76 -27.72 6.84 14.09
C PRO A 76 -27.90 7.54 12.75
N VAL A 77 -27.07 7.19 11.78
CA VAL A 77 -27.23 7.65 10.40
C VAL A 77 -28.50 6.99 9.89
N ALA A 78 -29.58 7.75 9.73
CA ALA A 78 -30.76 7.28 9.05
C ALA A 78 -30.31 6.71 7.69
N PRO A 79 -30.67 5.47 7.34
CA PRO A 79 -30.19 4.83 6.13
C PRO A 79 -30.55 5.74 4.95
N THR A 80 -29.52 6.31 4.32
CA THR A 80 -29.71 7.11 3.12
C THR A 80 -30.32 6.18 2.08
N LYS A 81 -31.51 6.56 1.60
CA LYS A 81 -32.49 5.81 0.79
C LYS A 81 -31.95 5.23 -0.55
N LEU A 82 -30.64 5.25 -0.79
CA LEU A 82 -30.01 4.81 -2.02
C LEU A 82 -29.47 3.37 -1.98
N GLU A 83 -29.45 2.70 -0.82
CA GLU A 83 -29.04 1.28 -0.71
C GLU A 83 -30.21 0.33 -0.38
N ALA A 84 -31.45 0.69 -0.72
CA ALA A 84 -32.63 -0.14 -0.50
C ALA A 84 -32.91 -1.17 -1.62
N ALA A 85 -32.04 -1.31 -2.62
CA ALA A 85 -32.29 -2.15 -3.79
C ALA A 85 -31.47 -3.45 -3.87
N ALA A 86 -30.56 -3.72 -2.94
CA ALA A 86 -29.75 -4.95 -2.97
C ALA A 86 -30.03 -5.83 -1.74
N GLY A 87 -31.15 -6.55 -1.82
CA GLY A 87 -31.36 -7.89 -1.27
C GLY A 87 -30.84 -8.23 0.12
N SER A 88 -31.72 -8.13 1.11
CA SER A 88 -31.73 -9.10 2.22
C SER A 88 -32.22 -10.46 1.71
N PRO A 89 -31.63 -11.55 2.21
CA PRO A 89 -32.44 -12.48 2.98
C PRO A 89 -31.87 -12.70 4.40
N SER A 90 -32.78 -12.59 5.36
CA SER A 90 -32.74 -13.27 6.66
C SER A 90 -32.53 -14.78 6.45
N GLU A 91 -31.88 -15.55 7.32
CA GLU A 91 -32.31 -15.95 8.67
C GLU A 91 -31.17 -16.71 9.40
N GLY A 92 -31.26 -16.75 10.74
CA GLY A 92 -30.50 -17.65 11.64
C GLY A 92 -29.55 -16.89 12.58
N SER A 93 -29.92 -16.56 13.83
CA SER A 93 -29.87 -17.43 15.02
C SER A 93 -28.59 -18.29 15.01
N GLU A 94 -27.65 -18.19 15.96
CA GLU A 94 -27.80 -18.45 17.40
C GLU A 94 -26.56 -17.91 18.17
N SER A 95 -26.72 -17.78 19.48
CA SER A 95 -25.72 -17.66 20.56
C SER A 95 -24.45 -18.53 20.34
N SER A 96 -23.25 -18.25 20.86
CA SER A 96 -22.92 -18.10 22.28
C SER A 96 -21.41 -17.80 22.48
N GLU A 97 -21.12 -17.23 23.65
CA GLU A 97 -19.96 -17.48 24.51
C GLU A 97 -18.53 -16.98 24.17
N SER A 98 -18.08 -16.21 25.16
CA SER A 98 -16.76 -15.73 25.55
C SER A 98 -15.65 -16.78 25.61
N ALA A 99 -14.45 -16.38 25.18
CA ALA A 99 -13.20 -16.81 25.81
C ALA A 99 -12.15 -15.68 25.70
N SER A 100 -11.92 -15.04 26.85
CA SER A 100 -10.79 -14.19 27.16
C SER A 100 -9.51 -15.02 27.21
N SER A 101 -8.48 -14.60 26.48
CA SER A 101 -7.10 -15.04 26.74
C SER A 101 -6.21 -13.79 26.76
N GLU A 102 -5.83 -13.43 27.99
CA GLU A 102 -4.83 -12.45 28.34
C GLU A 102 -3.45 -13.00 27.97
N GLU A 103 -2.79 -12.42 26.97
CA GLU A 103 -1.39 -12.71 26.67
C GLU A 103 -0.62 -11.39 26.78
N ASP A 104 -0.23 -11.13 28.03
CA ASP A 104 0.69 -10.07 28.44
C ASP A 104 2.04 -10.30 27.76
N SER A 105 2.42 -9.40 26.85
CA SER A 105 3.74 -9.41 26.23
C SER A 105 4.42 -8.06 26.46
N GLU A 106 5.25 -8.03 27.50
CA GLU A 106 6.21 -6.99 27.81
C GLU A 106 7.13 -6.72 26.61
N ILE A 107 6.83 -5.67 25.84
CA ILE A 107 7.74 -5.16 24.82
C ILE A 107 8.74 -4.24 25.51
N ALA A 108 9.89 -4.80 25.86
CA ALA A 108 11.06 -4.06 26.30
C ALA A 108 11.48 -3.03 25.23
N VAL A 109 11.25 -1.75 25.51
CA VAL A 109 11.69 -0.63 24.66
C VAL A 109 13.18 -0.38 24.92
N PRO A 110 14.09 -0.55 23.95
CA PRO A 110 15.49 -0.17 24.12
C PRO A 110 15.60 1.36 24.07
N ALA A 111 15.84 1.97 25.23
CA ALA A 111 16.16 3.38 25.38
C ALA A 111 17.50 3.71 24.69
N LYS A 112 17.46 3.98 23.38
CA LYS A 112 18.61 4.55 22.66
C LYS A 112 18.68 6.05 22.92
N LYS A 113 19.46 6.38 23.95
CA LYS A 113 19.92 7.73 24.30
C LYS A 113 20.77 8.29 23.15
N ALA A 114 20.13 8.95 22.20
CA ALA A 114 20.80 9.68 21.13
C ALA A 114 21.41 10.97 21.71
N LEU A 115 22.73 10.95 21.87
CA LEU A 115 23.56 12.09 22.23
C LEU A 115 23.42 13.17 21.14
N LEU A 116 22.61 14.20 21.40
CA LEU A 116 22.61 15.42 20.61
C LEU A 116 23.98 16.09 20.78
N LYS A 117 24.81 16.03 19.74
CA LYS A 117 26.02 16.86 19.67
C LYS A 117 25.61 18.31 19.41
N PRO A 118 26.09 19.29 20.19
CA PRO A 118 25.84 20.69 19.92
C PRO A 118 26.49 21.06 18.59
N ARG A 119 25.71 21.69 17.70
CA ARG A 119 26.23 22.34 16.49
C ARG A 119 27.12 23.49 16.95
N LYS A 120 28.40 23.44 16.57
CA LYS A 120 29.29 24.60 16.62
C LYS A 120 28.75 25.61 15.61
N GLU A 121 28.39 26.78 16.12
CA GLU A 121 28.17 27.97 15.32
C GLU A 121 29.55 28.51 14.96
N ASP A 122 29.89 28.50 13.67
CA ASP A 122 31.06 29.20 13.15
C ASP A 122 30.63 30.62 12.71
N PRO A 123 31.10 31.68 13.38
CA PRO A 123 30.95 33.04 12.88
C PRO A 123 32.17 33.39 12.03
N ALA A 124 32.00 33.46 10.71
CA ALA A 124 32.98 34.10 9.86
C ALA A 124 32.29 34.75 8.65
N GLU A 125 31.98 36.03 8.82
CA GLU A 125 31.74 36.97 7.73
C GLU A 125 32.89 36.89 6.71
N VAL A 126 32.64 36.25 5.57
CA VAL A 126 33.50 36.38 4.39
C VAL A 126 32.81 37.36 3.45
N LYS A 127 33.17 38.64 3.59
CA LYS A 127 32.86 39.72 2.65
C LYS A 127 33.57 39.43 1.33
N THR A 128 32.92 38.67 0.45
CA THR A 128 33.34 38.52 -0.95
C THR A 128 32.61 39.57 -1.79
N ALA A 129 33.40 40.35 -2.52
CA ALA A 129 32.94 41.38 -3.43
C ALA A 129 31.91 40.86 -4.44
N PRO A 130 30.90 41.67 -4.83
CA PRO A 130 29.88 41.26 -5.79
C PRO A 130 30.52 41.05 -7.16
N LYS A 131 30.83 39.80 -7.50
CA LYS A 131 31.10 39.39 -8.89
C LYS A 131 29.83 39.71 -9.69
N LYS A 132 29.99 40.52 -10.74
CA LYS A 132 28.94 40.81 -11.73
C LYS A 132 28.25 39.49 -12.10
N PRO A 133 26.92 39.35 -11.91
CA PRO A 133 26.23 38.14 -12.30
C PRO A 133 26.29 38.05 -13.81
N GLU A 134 27.13 37.16 -14.33
CA GLU A 134 27.07 36.78 -15.73
C GLU A 134 25.64 36.35 -16.04
N LEU A 135 25.02 37.02 -17.02
CA LEU A 135 23.71 36.69 -17.55
C LEU A 135 23.77 35.28 -18.18
N LYS A 136 23.70 34.26 -17.34
CA LYS A 136 23.38 32.90 -17.77
C LYS A 136 21.97 32.98 -18.34
N LYS A 137 21.88 32.86 -19.67
CA LYS A 137 20.64 32.75 -20.44
C LYS A 137 19.71 31.78 -19.71
N ARG A 138 18.72 32.33 -19.00
CA ARG A 138 17.68 31.52 -18.36
C ARG A 138 16.90 30.93 -19.53
N LYS A 139 17.00 29.61 -19.72
CA LYS A 139 16.09 28.87 -20.58
C LYS A 139 14.67 29.33 -20.28
N SER A 140 13.88 29.59 -21.31
CA SER A 140 12.48 29.98 -21.13
C SER A 140 11.76 28.92 -20.31
N PHE A 141 10.76 29.33 -19.56
CA PHE A 141 9.94 28.43 -18.77
C PHE A 141 9.33 27.30 -19.65
N GLU A 142 8.94 27.66 -20.86
CA GLU A 142 8.40 26.75 -21.89
C GLU A 142 9.39 25.63 -22.27
N GLU A 143 10.68 25.94 -22.41
CA GLU A 143 11.70 24.94 -22.75
C GLU A 143 11.87 23.90 -21.62
N LYS A 144 11.74 24.34 -20.35
CA LYS A 144 11.79 23.43 -19.21
C LYS A 144 10.54 22.56 -19.11
N GLU A 145 9.38 23.10 -19.45
CA GLU A 145 8.12 22.36 -19.45
C GLU A 145 8.11 21.28 -20.56
N ALA A 146 8.61 21.62 -21.76
CA ALA A 146 8.80 20.66 -22.84
C ALA A 146 9.76 19.53 -22.44
N GLU A 147 10.91 19.86 -21.83
CA GLU A 147 11.86 18.85 -21.35
C GLU A 147 11.25 17.94 -20.27
N ALA A 148 10.44 18.50 -19.36
CA ALA A 148 9.73 17.71 -18.36
C ALA A 148 8.68 16.77 -18.98
N ALA A 149 7.94 17.25 -19.99
CA ALA A 149 6.96 16.44 -20.72
C ALA A 149 7.62 15.26 -21.47
N ASP A 150 8.77 15.50 -22.11
CA ASP A 150 9.51 14.45 -22.82
C ASP A 150 10.08 13.41 -21.86
N ARG A 151 10.60 13.84 -20.70
CA ARG A 151 11.01 12.92 -19.63
C ARG A 151 9.84 12.07 -19.13
N PHE A 152 8.64 12.63 -19.04
CA PHE A 152 7.46 11.90 -18.62
C PHE A 152 7.02 10.87 -19.67
N LYS A 153 6.98 11.27 -20.96
CA LYS A 153 6.71 10.36 -22.08
C LYS A 153 7.71 9.21 -22.14
N ALA A 154 9.00 9.49 -21.96
CA ALA A 154 10.04 8.46 -21.93
C ALA A 154 9.85 7.47 -20.75
N LYS A 155 9.40 7.94 -19.58
CA LYS A 155 9.07 7.07 -18.44
C LYS A 155 7.86 6.18 -18.74
N LEU A 156 6.82 6.73 -19.34
CA LEU A 156 5.64 5.95 -19.74
C LEU A 156 5.98 4.88 -20.79
N ALA A 157 6.80 5.21 -21.78
CA ALA A 157 7.26 4.25 -22.79
C ALA A 157 8.04 3.09 -22.14
N LYS A 158 8.98 3.39 -21.24
CA LYS A 158 9.72 2.34 -20.49
C LYS A 158 8.79 1.46 -19.66
N PHE A 159 7.77 2.05 -19.03
CA PHE A 159 6.80 1.30 -18.24
C PHE A 159 5.96 0.35 -19.13
N GLN A 160 5.56 0.81 -20.32
CA GLN A 160 4.86 -0.04 -21.29
C GLN A 160 5.74 -1.18 -21.80
N GLU A 161 7.00 -0.90 -22.14
CA GLU A 161 7.98 -1.92 -22.55
C GLU A 161 8.18 -2.98 -21.46
N ASP A 162 8.28 -2.58 -20.19
CA ASP A 162 8.40 -3.50 -19.06
C ASP A 162 7.15 -4.39 -18.89
N GLN A 163 5.95 -3.85 -19.12
CA GLN A 163 4.70 -4.63 -19.10
C GLN A 163 4.68 -5.66 -20.22
N GLU A 164 5.07 -5.29 -21.44
CA GLU A 164 5.17 -6.22 -22.57
C GLU A 164 6.21 -7.30 -22.31
N ARG A 165 7.36 -6.93 -21.76
CA ARG A 165 8.41 -7.89 -21.39
C ARG A 165 7.93 -8.90 -20.36
N ARG A 166 7.10 -8.49 -19.39
CA ARG A 166 6.46 -9.40 -18.42
C ARG A 166 5.49 -10.35 -19.10
N ARG A 167 4.64 -9.86 -20.01
CA ARG A 167 3.70 -10.69 -20.78
C ARG A 167 4.42 -11.72 -21.66
N ILE A 168 5.44 -11.30 -22.41
CA ILE A 168 6.25 -12.20 -23.24
C ILE A 168 6.92 -13.28 -22.37
N LYS A 169 7.49 -12.90 -21.21
CA LYS A 169 8.12 -13.85 -20.29
C LYS A 169 7.13 -14.89 -19.76
N GLU A 170 5.91 -14.48 -19.45
CA GLU A 170 4.83 -15.38 -19.02
C GLU A 170 4.43 -16.37 -20.13
N GLU A 171 4.24 -15.89 -21.37
CA GLU A 171 3.92 -16.72 -22.52
C GLU A 171 5.03 -17.73 -22.84
N VAL A 172 6.29 -17.31 -22.78
CA VAL A 172 7.44 -18.22 -22.94
C VAL A 172 7.46 -19.28 -21.83
N SER A 173 7.12 -18.92 -20.59
CA SER A 173 7.01 -19.87 -19.48
C SER A 173 5.89 -20.90 -19.72
N LYS A 174 4.70 -20.45 -20.15
CA LYS A 174 3.58 -21.32 -20.52
C LYS A 174 3.95 -22.26 -21.65
N MET A 175 4.61 -21.75 -22.69
CA MET A 175 5.06 -22.55 -23.84
C MET A 175 6.06 -23.63 -23.41
N LYS A 176 7.05 -23.27 -22.56
CA LYS A 176 8.01 -24.23 -21.99
C LYS A 176 7.31 -25.33 -21.20
N LYS A 177 6.30 -24.99 -20.39
CA LYS A 177 5.49 -25.96 -19.63
C LYS A 177 4.79 -26.93 -20.59
N ARG A 178 4.10 -26.43 -21.62
CA ARG A 178 3.44 -27.25 -22.66
C ARG A 178 4.40 -28.21 -23.37
N VAL A 179 5.62 -27.76 -23.69
CA VAL A 179 6.65 -28.60 -24.31
C VAL A 179 7.11 -29.71 -23.35
N LYS A 180 7.33 -29.38 -22.07
CA LYS A 180 7.69 -30.34 -21.01
C LYS A 180 6.61 -31.41 -20.83
N ASP A 181 5.34 -31.01 -20.79
CA ASP A 181 4.20 -31.92 -20.65
C ASP A 181 4.05 -32.84 -21.86
N LYS A 182 4.21 -32.31 -23.09
CA LYS A 182 4.25 -33.13 -24.31
C LYS A 182 5.39 -34.15 -24.28
N LYS A 183 6.58 -33.78 -23.79
CA LYS A 183 7.72 -34.69 -23.65
C LYS A 183 7.44 -35.79 -22.61
N LYS A 184 6.83 -35.42 -21.47
CA LYS A 184 6.40 -36.37 -20.43
C LYS A 184 5.38 -37.38 -20.98
N LYS A 185 4.32 -36.91 -21.62
CA LYS A 185 3.28 -37.76 -22.25
C LYS A 185 3.86 -38.74 -23.28
N LYS A 186 4.84 -38.31 -24.09
CA LYS A 186 5.56 -39.21 -25.03
C LYS A 186 6.38 -40.27 -24.29
N LYS A 187 7.04 -39.93 -23.18
CA LYS A 187 7.81 -40.88 -22.36
C LYS A 187 6.91 -41.91 -21.71
N ASP A 188 5.77 -41.49 -21.14
CA ASP A 188 4.80 -42.37 -20.51
C ASP A 188 4.20 -43.35 -21.54
N LYS A 189 3.77 -42.85 -22.71
CA LYS A 189 3.30 -43.71 -23.82
C LYS A 189 4.33 -44.74 -24.28
N LYS A 190 5.63 -44.39 -24.28
CA LYS A 190 6.72 -45.34 -24.60
C LYS A 190 6.89 -46.39 -23.50
N LYS A 191 6.77 -46.02 -22.23
CA LYS A 191 6.83 -46.92 -21.07
C LYS A 191 5.69 -47.93 -21.11
N ASP A 192 4.47 -47.49 -21.42
CA ASP A 192 3.30 -48.36 -21.50
C ASP A 192 3.41 -49.37 -22.65
N LYS A 193 3.90 -48.93 -23.83
CA LYS A 193 4.20 -49.84 -24.95
C LYS A 193 5.24 -50.91 -24.60
N LEU A 194 6.26 -50.57 -23.81
CA LEU A 194 7.28 -51.53 -23.37
C LEU A 194 6.73 -52.51 -22.33
N LYS A 195 5.86 -52.06 -21.42
CA LYS A 195 5.19 -52.92 -20.45
C LYS A 195 4.24 -53.92 -21.13
N GLY A 196 3.44 -53.47 -22.09
CA GLY A 196 2.54 -54.34 -22.86
C GLY A 196 3.28 -55.47 -23.59
N LYS A 197 4.43 -55.17 -24.21
CA LYS A 197 5.28 -56.18 -24.88
C LYS A 197 5.90 -57.21 -23.93
N LYS A 198 6.09 -56.86 -22.65
CA LYS A 198 6.59 -57.83 -21.65
C LYS A 198 5.49 -58.78 -21.19
N LYS A 199 4.28 -58.27 -21.01
CA LYS A 199 3.13 -59.09 -20.60
C LYS A 199 2.83 -60.17 -21.64
N SER A 200 2.74 -59.80 -22.93
CA SER A 200 2.49 -60.75 -24.02
C SER A 200 3.59 -61.79 -24.24
N LYS A 201 4.81 -61.58 -23.72
CA LYS A 201 5.89 -62.58 -23.79
C LYS A 201 5.80 -63.59 -22.64
N ASN A 202 5.35 -63.16 -21.47
CA ASN A 202 5.15 -64.06 -20.34
C ASN A 202 3.95 -64.98 -20.58
N ASP A 203 2.84 -64.46 -21.12
CA ASP A 203 1.63 -65.26 -21.39
C ASP A 203 1.88 -66.38 -22.43
N LEU A 204 2.91 -66.27 -23.28
CA LEU A 204 3.25 -67.29 -24.28
C LEU A 204 4.11 -68.44 -23.69
N CYS A 205 4.76 -68.24 -22.56
CA CYS A 205 5.61 -69.25 -21.91
C CYS A 205 4.87 -70.09 -20.86
N GLU A 206 3.66 -69.71 -20.45
CA GLU A 206 2.87 -70.48 -19.47
C GLU A 206 1.97 -71.53 -20.12
N SER A 207 2.03 -71.69 -21.45
CA SER A 207 1.19 -72.61 -22.23
C SER A 207 1.94 -73.78 -22.89
N GLU A 208 3.23 -73.97 -22.59
CA GLU A 208 4.02 -75.16 -22.96
C GLU A 208 4.31 -76.03 -21.73
#